data_AF-A6QAM2-F1
#
_entry.id   AF-A6QAM2-F1
#
_cell.length_a   1.000
_cell.length_b   1.000
_cell.length_c   1.000
_cell.angle_alpha   90.00
_cell.angle_beta   90.00
_cell.angle_gamma   90.00
#
_symmetry.space_group_name_H-M   'P 1'
#
loop_
_entity.id
_entity.type
_entity.pdbx_description
1 polymer ?
#
loop_
_entity_poly.entity_id
_entity_poly.type
_entity_poly.pdbx_seq_one_letter_code
_entity_poly.pdbx_strand_id
1 'polypeptide(L)'
;MRLTGKTLGFVINFLLGVAWAFVLIGAVSSFFSFYQISIFFAMVSALIGALPGLIAILLLEHIITGKEKLSELKKQTILLEELIDLSKK
;
A
#
# COMPACT_ATOMS: atom_id res chain seq x y z
N MET A 1 -5.58 7.83 -5.91
CA MET A 1 -6.93 8.40 -6.17
C MET A 1 -8.06 7.63 -5.46
N ARG A 2 -7.79 6.95 -4.32
CA ARG A 2 -8.75 6.10 -3.56
C ARG A 2 -9.26 6.71 -2.24
N LEU A 3 -8.56 7.71 -1.68
CA LEU A 3 -8.86 8.25 -0.35
C LEU A 3 -9.48 9.66 -0.44
N THR A 4 -10.62 9.86 0.24
CA THR A 4 -11.44 11.09 0.22
C THR A 4 -10.79 12.29 0.94
N GLY A 5 -9.81 12.05 1.82
CA GLY A 5 -9.07 13.11 2.51
C GLY A 5 -7.96 13.68 1.62
N LYS A 6 -8.11 14.92 1.14
CA LYS A 6 -7.24 15.57 0.14
C LYS A 6 -5.74 15.44 0.45
N THR A 7 -5.32 15.76 1.67
CA THR A 7 -3.88 15.79 2.05
C THR A 7 -3.35 14.42 2.42
N LEU A 8 -4.05 13.67 3.29
CA LEU A 8 -3.60 12.35 3.74
C LEU A 8 -3.60 11.33 2.58
N GLY A 9 -4.62 11.39 1.73
CA GLY A 9 -4.71 10.54 0.54
C GLY A 9 -3.57 10.81 -0.45
N PHE A 10 -3.18 12.08 -0.62
CA PHE A 10 -2.02 12.44 -1.43
C PHE A 10 -0.73 11.84 -0.85
N VAL A 11 -0.47 12.05 0.44
CA VAL A 11 0.73 11.55 1.12
C VAL A 11 0.83 10.02 1.02
N ILE A 12 -0.25 9.30 1.31
CA ILE A 12 -0.23 7.84 1.24
C ILE A 12 0.00 7.33 -0.19
N ASN A 13 -0.62 7.95 -1.21
CA ASN A 13 -0.38 7.58 -2.61
C ASN A 13 1.07 7.89 -3.04
N PHE A 14 1.64 9.01 -2.59
CA PHE A 14 3.04 9.34 -2.85
C PHE A 14 3.97 8.31 -2.21
N LEU A 15 3.76 7.97 -0.93
CA LEU A 15 4.54 6.95 -0.23
C LEU A 15 4.44 5.58 -0.92
N LEU A 16 3.28 5.21 -1.44
CA LEU A 16 3.10 3.96 -2.18
C LEU A 16 3.94 3.95 -3.47
N GLY A 17 3.97 5.06 -4.20
CA GLY A 17 4.84 5.22 -5.37
C GLY A 17 6.32 5.14 -5.01
N VAL A 18 6.73 5.78 -3.91
CA VAL A 18 8.10 5.69 -3.38
C VAL A 18 8.44 4.24 -3.00
N ALA A 19 7.54 3.51 -2.34
CA ALA A 19 7.76 2.12 -1.97
C ALA A 19 8.01 1.22 -3.20
N TRP A 20 7.25 1.42 -4.29
CA TRP A 20 7.52 0.76 -5.57
C TRP A 20 8.88 1.13 -6.18
N ALA A 21 9.30 2.40 -6.08
CA ALA A 21 10.63 2.79 -6.51
C ALA A 21 11.72 2.06 -5.70
N PHE A 22 11.55 1.92 -4.38
CA PHE A 22 12.46 1.14 -3.53
C PHE A 22 12.52 -0.33 -3.93
N VAL A 23 11.40 -0.95 -4.31
CA VAL A 23 11.39 -2.33 -4.84
C VAL A 23 12.28 -2.44 -6.07
N LEU A 24 12.09 -1.56 -7.06
CA LEU A 24 12.85 -1.59 -8.30
C LEU A 24 14.32 -1.27 -8.07
N ILE A 25 14.64 -0.22 -7.33
CA ILE A 25 16.01 0.19 -7.03
C ILE A 25 16.72 -0.93 -6.24
N GLY A 26 16.07 -1.49 -5.22
CA GLY A 26 16.62 -2.57 -4.42
C GLY A 26 16.88 -3.84 -5.24
N ALA A 27 15.92 -4.24 -6.09
CA ALA A 27 16.09 -5.41 -6.94
C ALA A 27 17.22 -5.23 -7.96
N VAL A 28 17.23 -4.10 -8.68
CA VAL A 28 18.19 -3.82 -9.75
C VAL A 28 19.60 -3.62 -9.19
N SER A 29 19.75 -2.85 -8.11
CA SER A 29 21.05 -2.63 -7.47
C SER A 29 21.65 -3.93 -6.92
N SER A 30 20.82 -4.77 -6.28
CA SER A 30 21.25 -6.07 -5.77
C SER A 30 21.65 -7.00 -6.91
N PHE A 31 20.85 -7.07 -7.98
CA PHE A 31 21.18 -7.86 -9.18
C PHE A 31 22.55 -7.49 -9.76
N PHE A 32 22.80 -6.20 -10.03
CA PHE A 32 24.07 -5.77 -10.61
C PHE A 32 25.28 -5.97 -9.69
N SER A 33 25.07 -5.94 -8.37
CA SER A 33 26.12 -6.19 -7.38
C SER A 33 26.62 -7.64 -7.42
N PHE A 34 25.74 -8.60 -7.75
CA PHE A 34 26.03 -10.03 -7.69
C PHE A 34 26.06 -10.73 -9.06
N TYR A 35 25.69 -10.03 -10.13
CA TYR A 35 25.68 -10.54 -11.50
C TYR A 35 27.03 -11.12 -11.94
N GLN A 36 28.13 -10.51 -11.49
CA GLN A 36 29.49 -10.95 -11.83
C GLN A 36 29.87 -12.30 -11.18
N ILE A 37 29.22 -12.68 -10.08
CA ILE A 37 29.51 -13.93 -9.36
C ILE A 37 28.77 -15.10 -10.02
N SER A 38 27.45 -14.96 -10.15
CA SER A 38 26.60 -15.98 -10.78
C SER A 38 25.23 -15.39 -11.06
N ILE A 39 24.70 -15.67 -12.26
CA ILE A 39 23.35 -15.23 -12.65
C ILE A 39 22.26 -15.77 -11.71
N PHE A 40 22.40 -17.00 -11.22
CA PHE A 40 21.45 -17.61 -10.31
C PHE A 40 21.45 -16.88 -8.95
N PHE A 41 22.64 -16.62 -8.42
CA PHE A 41 22.79 -15.89 -7.16
C PHE A 41 22.28 -14.43 -7.29
N ALA A 42 22.53 -13.79 -8.43
CA ALA A 42 22.03 -12.46 -8.73
C ALA A 42 20.50 -12.39 -8.71
N MET A 43 19.79 -13.37 -9.28
CA MET A 43 18.32 -13.41 -9.21
C MET A 43 17.81 -13.53 -7.77
N VAL A 44 18.39 -14.42 -6.97
CA VAL A 44 18.01 -14.57 -5.56
C VAL A 44 18.28 -13.29 -4.78
N SER A 45 19.44 -12.67 -5.01
CA SER A 45 19.80 -11.41 -4.38
C SER A 45 18.86 -10.26 -4.77
N ALA A 46 18.37 -10.23 -6.01
CA ALA A 46 17.42 -9.24 -6.49
C ALA A 46 16.07 -9.37 -5.77
N LEU A 47 15.59 -10.60 -5.56
CA LEU A 47 14.39 -10.87 -4.77
C LEU A 47 14.56 -10.40 -3.32
N ILE A 48 15.71 -10.67 -2.70
CA ILE A 48 16.01 -10.20 -1.35
C ILE A 48 16.09 -8.66 -1.30
N GLY A 49 16.73 -8.05 -2.30
CA GLY A 49 16.86 -6.60 -2.42
C GLY A 49 15.52 -5.88 -2.62
N ALA A 50 14.53 -6.54 -3.20
CA ALA A 50 13.16 -6.03 -3.32
C ALA A 50 12.37 -6.04 -2.00
N LEU A 51 12.75 -6.88 -1.03
CA LEU A 51 11.96 -7.12 0.19
C LEU A 51 11.65 -5.85 1.00
N PRO A 52 12.59 -4.92 1.25
CA PRO A 52 12.29 -3.72 2.04
C PRO A 52 11.17 -2.88 1.42
N GLY A 53 11.17 -2.73 0.08
CA GLY A 53 10.12 -2.02 -0.63
C GLY A 53 8.78 -2.77 -0.60
N LEU A 54 8.80 -4.10 -0.75
CA LEU A 54 7.59 -4.92 -0.69
C LEU A 54 6.94 -4.89 0.71
N ILE A 55 7.74 -4.92 1.77
CA ILE A 55 7.26 -4.77 3.15
C ILE A 55 6.61 -3.40 3.33
N ALA A 56 7.23 -2.34 2.82
CA ALA A 56 6.65 -0.99 2.87
C ALA A 56 5.31 -0.90 2.13
N ILE A 57 5.19 -1.53 0.95
CA ILE A 57 3.92 -1.62 0.21
C ILE A 57 2.85 -2.30 1.05
N LEU A 58 3.16 -3.46 1.66
CA LEU A 58 2.23 -4.21 2.50
C LEU A 58 1.70 -3.38 3.68
N LEU A 59 2.59 -2.67 4.38
CA LEU A 59 2.22 -1.80 5.49
C LEU A 59 1.32 -0.64 5.03
N LEU A 60 1.64 -0.02 3.89
CA LEU A 60 0.83 1.06 3.33
C LEU A 60 -0.54 0.57 2.88
N GLU A 61 -0.63 -0.58 2.22
CA GLU A 61 -1.91 -1.16 1.79
C GLU A 61 -2.80 -1.51 3.00
N HIS A 62 -2.19 -2.00 4.09
CA HIS A 62 -2.93 -2.24 5.34
C HIS A 62 -3.53 -0.94 5.90
N ILE A 63 -2.78 0.16 5.90
CA ILE A 63 -3.26 1.46 6.36
C ILE A 63 -4.38 1.99 5.45
N ILE A 64 -4.24 1.87 4.13
CA ILE A 64 -5.26 2.29 3.15
C ILE A 64 -6.56 1.53 3.38
N THR A 65 -6.46 0.20 3.48
CA THR A 65 -7.62 -0.68 3.69
C THR A 65 -8.32 -0.37 5.01
N GLY A 66 -7.57 -0.11 6.08
CA GLY A 66 -8.13 0.29 7.37
C GLY A 66 -8.91 1.61 7.30
N LYS A 67 -8.41 2.59 6.53
CA LYS A 67 -9.11 3.87 6.32
C LYS A 67 -10.38 3.71 5.49
N GLU A 68 -10.35 2.90 4.44
CA GLU A 68 -11.52 2.62 3.60
C GLU A 68 -12.61 1.93 4.41
N LYS A 69 -12.26 0.89 5.18
CA LYS A 69 -13.18 0.20 6.09
C LYS A 69 -13.86 1.16 7.09
N LEU A 70 -13.09 2.07 7.69
CA LEU A 70 -13.66 3.08 8.60
C LEU A 70 -14.63 4.01 7.87
N SER A 71 -14.31 4.41 6.64
CA SER A 71 -15.22 5.26 5.85
C SER A 71 -16.50 4.54 5.48
N GLU A 72 -16.45 3.26 5.15
CA GLU A 72 -17.63 2.45 4.85
C GLU A 72 -18.50 2.25 6.09
N LEU A 73 -17.90 1.94 7.23
CA LEU A 73 -18.64 1.79 8.50
C LEU A 73 -19.41 3.06 8.85
N LYS A 74 -18.81 4.25 8.68
CA LYS A 74 -19.51 5.53 8.90
C LYS A 74 -20.71 5.71 7.98
N LYS A 75 -20.57 5.36 6.70
CA LYS A 75 -21.69 5.43 5.74
C LYS A 75 -22.81 4.47 6.13
N GLN A 76 -22.45 3.26 6.57
CA GLN A 76 -23.43 2.26 7.05
C GLN A 76 -24.15 2.73 8.31
N THR A 77 -23.45 3.38 9.25
CA THR A 77 -24.09 3.94 10.46
C THR A 77 -25.12 5.00 10.10
N ILE A 78 -24.78 5.93 9.21
CA ILE A 78 -25.71 6.99 8.76
C ILE A 78 -26.94 6.37 8.09
N LEU A 79 -26.74 5.40 7.20
CA LEU A 79 -27.86 4.69 6.56
C LEU A 79 -28.74 3.96 7.57
N LEU A 80 -28.16 3.36 8.61
CA LEU A 80 -28.91 2.67 9.65
C LEU A 80 -29.74 3.64 10.50
N GLU A 81 -29.19 4.82 10.82
CA GLU A 81 -29.90 5.90 11.51
C GLU A 81 -31.10 6.39 10.67
N GLU A 82 -30.91 6.62 9.38
CA GLU A 82 -31.99 7.03 8.46
C GLU A 82 -33.11 5.98 8.38
N LEU A 83 -32.77 4.70 8.35
CA LEU A 83 -33.76 3.60 8.34
C LEU A 83 -34.56 3.53 9.65
N ILE A 84 -33.91 3.76 10.78
CA ILE A 84 -34.58 3.78 12.10
C ILE A 84 -35.57 4.94 12.18
N ASP A 85 -35.19 6.13 11.70
CA ASP A 85 -36.06 7.30 11.71
C ASP A 85 -37.27 7.13 10.76
N LEU A 86 -37.05 6.52 9.59
CA LEU A 86 -38.14 6.15 8.67
C LEU A 86 -39.09 5.12 9.28
N SER A 87 -38.59 4.15 10.04
CA SER A 87 -39.41 3.12 10.68
C SER A 87 -40.24 3.65 11.86
N LYS A 88 -39.86 4.76 12.47
CA LYS A 88 -40.60 5.38 13.60
C LYS A 88 -41.72 6.30 13.14
N LYS A 89 -41.78 6.63 11.85
CA LYS A 89 -42.74 7.54 11.24
C LYS A 89 -43.92 6.79 10.63
#